data_AF-A0A212RC83-F1
#
_entry.id   AF-A0A212RC83-F1
#
_cell.length_a   1.000
_cell.length_b   1.000
_cell.length_c   1.000
_cell.angle_alpha   90.00
_cell.angle_beta   90.00
_cell.angle_gamma   90.00
#
_symmetry.space_group_name_H-M   'P 1'
#
loop_
_entity.id
_entity.type
_entity.pdbx_description
1 polymer ?
#
loop_
_entity_poly.entity_id
_entity_poly.type
_entity_poly.pdbx_seq_one_letter_code
_entity_poly.pdbx_strand_id
1 'polypeptide(L)'
;MNLSVPELLFAFKGRIGRGSFAVVFVGQLIFNLVYSALFMPKLTALGLAAPTGAPPSLDALRTSLSASLLMMAIGVVSLWISLAIQAKRLHDFGWSGWWQGAPAAVGLGCGVACGLLTVAGFKAAGVLLALLGVAAAGLGGLGLLGIMLFRKGDPGENAFDGEEPDERPRPQEAAASVRVEARETAAPAAQAVARAAAPKRVGVADEILLMTYRPPQDRRATFGRRTAA
;
A
#
# COMPACT_ATOMS: atom_id res chain seq x y z
N MET A 1 -2.30 12.00 -2.41
CA MET A 1 -1.30 11.90 -3.47
C MET A 1 -1.80 11.06 -4.64
N ASN A 2 -2.07 11.71 -5.77
CA ASN A 2 -2.19 11.04 -7.07
C ASN A 2 -0.78 10.69 -7.57
N LEU A 3 -0.18 9.60 -7.07
CA LEU A 3 1.06 9.08 -7.64
C LEU A 3 0.80 8.70 -9.10
N SER A 4 1.68 9.16 -10.01
CA SER A 4 1.65 8.67 -11.38
C SER A 4 1.97 7.17 -11.42
N VAL A 5 1.47 6.44 -12.43
CA VAL A 5 1.76 5.00 -12.58
C VAL A 5 3.27 4.69 -12.56
N PRO A 6 4.14 5.49 -13.21
CA PRO A 6 5.58 5.26 -13.13
C PRO A 6 6.16 5.43 -11.73
N GLU A 7 5.74 6.46 -10.97
CA GLU A 7 6.20 6.65 -9.59
C GLU A 7 5.71 5.52 -8.68
N LEU A 8 4.47 5.07 -8.90
CA LEU A 8 3.88 3.97 -8.15
C LEU A 8 4.65 2.66 -8.38
N LEU A 9 5.04 2.37 -9.62
CA LEU A 9 5.62 1.07 -9.99
C LEU A 9 7.15 1.02 -9.95
N PHE A 10 7.84 2.14 -10.15
CA PHE A 10 9.30 2.15 -10.35
C PHE A 10 10.10 2.98 -9.33
N ALA A 11 9.45 3.84 -8.54
CA ALA A 11 10.13 4.58 -7.47
C ALA A 11 10.05 3.83 -6.13
N PHE A 12 11.07 3.98 -5.29
CA PHE A 12 11.05 3.46 -3.90
C PHE A 12 10.58 4.50 -2.88
N LYS A 13 10.44 5.76 -3.31
CA LYS A 13 9.98 6.87 -2.48
C LYS A 13 8.46 6.90 -2.42
N GLY A 14 7.89 7.25 -1.28
CA GLY A 14 6.48 7.42 -1.02
C GLY A 14 5.89 6.33 -0.13
N ARG A 15 4.68 6.61 0.35
CA ARG A 15 3.92 5.70 1.22
C ARG A 15 2.72 5.13 0.48
N ILE A 16 2.37 3.89 0.81
CA ILE A 16 1.16 3.25 0.27
C ILE A 16 0.30 2.70 1.41
N GLY A 17 -0.96 3.14 1.46
CA GLY A 17 -1.94 2.62 2.41
C GLY A 17 -2.28 1.15 2.14
N ARG A 18 -2.78 0.45 3.17
CA ARG A 18 -3.05 -1.00 3.11
C ARG A 18 -4.00 -1.42 1.99
N GLY A 19 -5.01 -0.60 1.67
CA GLY A 19 -5.98 -0.91 0.63
C GLY A 19 -5.35 -0.94 -0.76
N SER A 20 -4.59 0.10 -1.10
CA SER A 20 -3.85 0.17 -2.36
C SER A 20 -2.78 -0.92 -2.43
N PHE A 21 -2.07 -1.18 -1.33
CA PHE A 21 -1.11 -2.28 -1.24
C PHE A 21 -1.78 -3.64 -1.51
N ALA A 22 -2.91 -3.94 -0.87
CA ALA A 22 -3.62 -5.21 -1.04
C ALA A 22 -4.08 -5.44 -2.48
N VAL A 23 -4.60 -4.40 -3.15
CA VAL A 23 -5.01 -4.49 -4.57
C VAL A 23 -3.81 -4.82 -5.46
N VAL A 24 -2.70 -4.09 -5.29
CA VAL A 24 -1.48 -4.34 -6.08
C VAL A 24 -0.91 -5.72 -5.78
N PHE A 25 -0.90 -6.14 -4.51
CA PHE A 25 -0.43 -7.47 -4.10
C PHE A 25 -1.27 -8.59 -4.70
N VAL A 26 -2.61 -8.48 -4.69
CA VAL A 26 -3.50 -9.47 -5.32
C VAL A 26 -3.30 -9.49 -6.84
N GLY A 27 -3.18 -8.33 -7.49
CA GLY A 27 -2.87 -8.24 -8.91
C GLY A 27 -1.54 -8.93 -9.25
N GLN A 28 -0.52 -8.69 -8.43
CA GLN A 28 0.80 -9.31 -8.55
C GLN A 28 0.75 -10.83 -8.32
N LEU A 29 -0.07 -11.30 -7.38
CA LEU A 29 -0.27 -12.72 -7.11
C LEU A 29 -0.94 -13.41 -8.31
N ILE A 30 -2.00 -12.82 -8.86
CA ILE A 30 -2.67 -13.31 -10.07
C ILE A 30 -1.70 -13.34 -11.24
N PHE A 31 -0.96 -12.26 -11.46
CA PHE A 31 0.07 -12.20 -12.49
C PHE A 31 1.08 -13.33 -12.35
N ASN A 32 1.63 -13.55 -11.14
CA ASN A 32 2.61 -14.60 -10.88
C ASN A 32 2.02 -16.01 -11.09
N LEU A 33 0.75 -16.24 -10.72
CA LEU A 33 0.07 -17.52 -10.96
C LEU A 33 -0.13 -17.78 -12.46
N VAL A 34 -0.61 -16.79 -13.21
CA VAL A 34 -0.80 -16.88 -14.66
C VAL A 34 0.54 -17.06 -15.37
N TYR A 35 1.54 -16.26 -15.01
CA TYR A 35 2.90 -16.38 -15.51
C TYR A 35 3.45 -17.79 -15.25
N SER A 36 3.37 -18.29 -14.02
CA SER A 36 3.82 -19.65 -13.70
C SER A 36 3.09 -20.71 -14.54
N ALA A 37 1.75 -20.66 -14.62
CA ALA A 37 0.96 -21.63 -15.37
C ALA A 37 1.23 -21.62 -16.88
N LEU A 38 1.48 -20.45 -17.48
CA LEU A 38 1.75 -20.33 -18.91
C LEU A 38 3.17 -20.77 -19.30
N PHE A 39 4.13 -20.68 -18.37
CA PHE A 39 5.55 -20.82 -18.70
C PHE A 39 6.24 -22.05 -18.07
N MET A 40 5.81 -22.54 -16.90
CA MET A 40 6.34 -23.79 -16.32
C MET A 40 6.19 -25.01 -17.25
N PRO A 41 5.01 -25.27 -17.86
CA PRO A 41 4.86 -26.42 -18.75
C PRO A 41 5.77 -26.34 -19.99
N LYS A 42 6.11 -25.11 -20.42
CA LYS A 42 6.94 -24.87 -21.60
C LYS A 42 8.41 -25.14 -21.34
N LEU A 43 8.94 -24.85 -20.14
CA LEU A 43 10.32 -25.20 -19.79
C LEU A 43 10.52 -26.72 -19.75
N THR A 44 9.50 -27.47 -19.33
CA THR A 44 9.52 -28.95 -19.36
C THR A 44 9.38 -29.50 -20.79
N ALA A 45 8.57 -28.87 -21.64
CA ALA A 45 8.30 -29.33 -23.01
C ALA A 45 9.34 -28.87 -24.07
N LEU A 46 10.08 -27.77 -23.84
CA LEU A 46 11.08 -27.22 -24.78
C LEU A 46 12.45 -27.93 -24.77
N GLY A 47 12.52 -29.17 -24.26
CA GLY A 47 13.60 -30.10 -24.64
C GLY A 47 14.72 -30.33 -23.63
N LEU A 48 14.54 -30.00 -22.34
CA LEU A 48 15.46 -30.51 -21.29
C LEU A 48 15.06 -31.88 -20.75
N ALA A 49 13.83 -32.32 -21.02
CA ALA A 49 13.34 -33.68 -20.79
C ALA A 49 12.75 -34.22 -22.09
N ALA A 50 13.59 -34.43 -23.13
CA ALA A 50 13.15 -35.22 -24.26
C ALA A 50 12.90 -36.66 -23.74
N PRO A 51 11.67 -37.19 -23.79
CA PRO A 51 11.37 -38.53 -23.28
C PRO A 51 12.09 -39.65 -24.05
N THR A 52 12.82 -39.31 -25.11
CA THR A 52 13.45 -40.22 -26.07
C THR A 52 14.96 -40.41 -25.88
N GLY A 53 15.60 -39.74 -24.91
CA GLY A 53 17.05 -39.88 -24.65
C GLY A 53 17.98 -39.31 -25.73
N ALA A 54 17.43 -38.70 -26.79
CA ALA A 54 18.20 -38.00 -27.80
C ALA A 54 18.65 -36.62 -27.29
N PRO A 55 19.87 -36.15 -27.64
CA PRO A 55 20.30 -34.80 -27.30
C PRO A 55 19.38 -33.75 -27.96
N PRO A 56 19.11 -32.62 -27.29
CA PRO A 56 18.29 -31.56 -27.87
C PRO A 56 18.95 -31.00 -29.14
N SER A 57 18.15 -30.69 -30.15
CA SER A 57 18.64 -30.00 -31.34
C SER A 57 19.11 -28.58 -31.01
N LEU A 58 20.00 -28.01 -31.84
CA LEU A 58 20.44 -26.62 -31.67
C LEU A 58 19.27 -25.62 -31.70
N ASP A 59 18.25 -25.88 -32.52
CA ASP A 59 17.06 -25.03 -32.60
C ASP A 59 16.20 -25.13 -31.34
N ALA A 60 16.08 -26.32 -30.75
CA ALA A 60 15.41 -26.49 -29.45
C ALA A 60 16.17 -25.74 -28.35
N LEU A 61 17.50 -25.84 -28.31
CA LEU A 61 18.33 -25.12 -27.35
C LEU A 61 18.18 -23.58 -27.49
N ARG A 62 18.24 -23.06 -28.72
CA ARG A 62 18.05 -21.62 -29.00
C ARG A 62 16.67 -21.13 -28.58
N THR A 63 15.63 -21.91 -28.86
CA THR A 63 14.25 -21.57 -28.48
C THR A 63 14.09 -21.57 -26.97
N SER A 64 14.62 -22.59 -26.29
CA SER A 64 14.61 -22.70 -24.82
C SER A 64 15.36 -21.54 -24.16
N LEU A 65 16.56 -21.20 -24.65
CA LEU A 65 17.34 -20.07 -24.16
C LEU A 65 16.59 -18.74 -24.36
N SER A 66 16.05 -18.50 -25.55
CA SER A 66 15.33 -17.26 -25.86
C SER A 66 14.08 -17.11 -24.98
N ALA A 67 13.31 -18.19 -24.81
CA ALA A 67 12.17 -18.22 -23.91
C ALA A 67 12.61 -17.94 -22.47
N SER A 68 13.69 -18.59 -22.00
CA SER A 68 14.23 -18.40 -20.64
C SER A 68 14.68 -16.96 -20.39
N LEU A 69 15.34 -16.31 -21.36
CA LEU A 69 15.77 -14.91 -21.24
C LEU A 69 14.58 -13.95 -21.21
N LEU A 70 13.58 -14.16 -22.07
CA LEU A 70 12.34 -13.38 -22.02
C LEU A 70 11.63 -13.55 -20.68
N MET A 71 11.58 -14.78 -20.18
CA MET A 71 11.00 -15.09 -18.88
C MET A 71 11.75 -14.38 -17.76
N MET A 72 13.08 -14.46 -17.75
CA MET A 72 13.92 -13.77 -16.79
C MET A 72 13.65 -12.25 -16.81
N ALA A 73 13.57 -11.63 -17.99
CA ALA A 73 13.30 -10.20 -18.12
C ALA A 73 11.95 -9.81 -17.50
N ILE A 74 10.88 -10.56 -17.80
CA ILE A 74 9.54 -10.35 -17.22
C ILE A 74 9.58 -10.55 -15.70
N GLY A 75 10.28 -11.59 -15.23
CA GLY A 75 10.45 -11.89 -13.81
C GLY A 75 11.17 -10.77 -13.06
N VAL A 76 12.22 -10.18 -13.66
CA VAL A 76 12.95 -9.05 -13.07
C VAL A 76 12.06 -7.81 -12.94
N VAL A 77 11.28 -7.48 -13.97
CA VAL A 77 10.33 -6.34 -13.91
C VAL A 77 9.26 -6.58 -12.84
N SER A 78 8.69 -7.78 -12.81
CA SER A 78 7.72 -8.21 -11.81
C SER A 78 8.28 -8.11 -10.37
N LEU A 79 9.50 -8.61 -10.17
CA LEU A 79 10.21 -8.52 -8.90
C LEU A 79 10.46 -7.05 -8.51
N TRP A 80 10.91 -6.22 -9.45
CA TRP A 80 11.16 -4.79 -9.19
C TRP A 80 9.91 -4.06 -8.70
N ILE A 81 8.78 -4.26 -9.38
CA ILE A 81 7.48 -3.67 -8.98
C ILE A 81 7.10 -4.15 -7.58
N SER A 82 7.25 -5.45 -7.30
CA SER A 82 6.96 -6.02 -5.98
C SER A 82 7.84 -5.41 -4.88
N LEU A 83 9.14 -5.23 -5.13
CA LEU A 83 10.08 -4.62 -4.19
C LEU A 83 9.77 -3.14 -3.96
N ALA A 84 9.43 -2.39 -5.00
CA ALA A 84 9.09 -0.97 -4.89
C ALA A 84 7.84 -0.76 -4.02
N ILE A 85 6.78 -1.54 -4.27
CA ILE A 85 5.51 -1.43 -3.54
C ILE A 85 5.64 -1.87 -2.08
N GLN A 86 6.37 -2.96 -1.82
CA GLN A 86 6.64 -3.40 -0.45
C GLN A 86 7.51 -2.41 0.33
N ALA A 87 8.52 -1.81 -0.31
CA ALA A 87 9.31 -0.76 0.31
C ALA A 87 8.46 0.45 0.70
N LYS A 88 7.61 0.96 -0.21
CA LYS A 88 6.66 2.03 0.11
C LYS A 88 5.72 1.65 1.26
N ARG A 89 5.36 0.36 1.36
CA ARG A 89 4.51 -0.13 2.45
C ARG A 89 5.25 -0.20 3.78
N LEU A 90 6.54 -0.54 3.76
CA LEU A 90 7.40 -0.50 4.95
C LEU A 90 7.66 0.92 5.41
N HIS A 91 7.86 1.86 4.48
CA HIS A 91 7.99 3.28 4.79
C HIS A 91 6.74 3.80 5.50
N ASP A 92 5.56 3.23 5.23
CA ASP A 92 4.33 3.58 5.95
C ASP A 92 4.38 3.26 7.46
N PHE A 93 5.26 2.36 7.89
CA PHE A 93 5.53 2.03 9.29
C PHE A 93 6.79 2.72 9.84
N GLY A 94 7.38 3.65 9.08
CA GLY A 94 8.69 4.21 9.39
C GLY A 94 9.83 3.17 9.37
N TRP A 95 9.66 2.07 8.62
CA TRP A 95 10.66 1.01 8.48
C TRP A 95 11.39 1.13 7.15
N SER A 96 12.69 0.83 7.12
CA SER A 96 13.43 0.81 5.85
C SER A 96 12.96 -0.30 4.92
N GLY A 97 12.95 -0.07 3.61
CA GLY A 97 12.61 -1.09 2.61
C GLY A 97 13.45 -2.38 2.69
N TRP A 98 14.65 -2.34 3.27
CA TRP A 98 15.52 -3.52 3.48
C TRP A 98 14.88 -4.64 4.32
N TRP A 99 13.87 -4.33 5.14
CA TRP A 99 13.18 -5.34 5.94
C TRP A 99 12.51 -6.44 5.10
N GLN A 100 12.12 -6.15 3.86
CA GLN A 100 11.59 -7.17 2.96
C GLN A 100 12.61 -8.26 2.59
N GLY A 101 13.91 -7.96 2.68
CA GLY A 101 14.99 -8.91 2.43
C GLY A 101 15.35 -9.78 3.64
N ALA A 102 14.92 -9.42 4.85
CA ALA A 102 15.34 -10.11 6.07
C ALA A 102 14.97 -11.61 6.09
N PRO A 103 13.75 -12.04 5.72
CA PRO A 103 13.43 -13.47 5.67
C PRO A 103 14.30 -14.23 4.66
N ALA A 104 14.57 -13.63 3.50
CA ALA A 104 15.44 -14.23 2.48
C ALA A 104 16.90 -14.34 2.96
N ALA A 105 17.40 -13.34 3.67
CA ALA A 105 18.74 -13.36 4.25
C ALA A 105 18.92 -14.50 5.27
N VAL A 106 17.90 -14.75 6.11
CA VAL A 106 17.90 -15.90 7.04
C VAL A 106 17.96 -17.22 6.27
N GLY A 107 17.09 -17.40 5.27
CA GLY A 107 17.07 -18.61 4.46
C GLY A 107 18.40 -18.85 3.73
N LEU A 108 18.97 -17.80 3.13
CA LEU A 108 20.26 -17.86 2.44
C LEU A 108 21.40 -18.19 3.41
N GLY A 109 21.45 -17.54 4.57
CA GLY A 109 22.46 -17.81 5.59
C GLY A 109 22.43 -19.26 6.07
N CYS A 110 21.25 -19.80 6.35
CA CYS A 110 21.08 -21.21 6.70
C CYS A 110 21.47 -22.16 5.55
N GLY A 111 21.17 -21.81 4.30
CA GLY A 111 21.57 -22.58 3.12
C GLY A 111 23.10 -22.64 2.95
N VAL A 112 23.79 -21.51 3.10
CA VAL A 112 25.25 -21.44 3.07
C VAL A 112 25.85 -22.28 4.20
N ALA A 113 25.35 -22.12 5.43
CA ALA A 113 25.80 -22.89 6.58
C ALA A 113 25.56 -24.39 6.41
N CYS A 114 24.44 -24.80 5.82
CA CYS A 114 24.17 -26.20 5.44
C CYS A 114 25.25 -26.75 4.49
N GLY A 115 25.62 -25.99 3.45
CA GLY A 115 26.68 -26.37 2.53
C GLY A 115 28.02 -26.59 3.24
N LEU A 116 28.40 -25.65 4.10
CA LEU A 116 29.64 -25.74 4.89
C LEU A 116 29.64 -26.95 5.84
N LEU A 117 28.55 -27.18 6.57
CA LEU A 117 28.42 -28.35 7.46
C LEU A 117 28.46 -29.67 6.70
N THR A 118 27.85 -29.71 5.50
CA THR A 118 27.86 -30.89 4.64
C THR A 118 29.28 -31.23 4.17
N VAL A 119 30.05 -30.22 3.74
CA VAL A 119 31.46 -30.37 3.35
C VAL A 119 32.32 -30.82 4.54
N ALA A 120 32.03 -30.33 5.74
CA ALA A 120 32.71 -30.72 6.97
C ALA A 120 32.30 -32.11 7.53
N GLY A 121 31.44 -32.86 6.83
CA GLY A 121 31.02 -34.21 7.22
C GLY A 121 29.75 -34.27 8.09
N PHE A 122 29.18 -33.13 8.48
CA PHE A 122 27.97 -33.04 9.33
C PHE A 122 26.67 -32.96 8.51
N LYS A 123 26.46 -33.92 7.60
CA LYS A 123 25.36 -33.88 6.62
C LYS A 123 23.97 -33.72 7.26
N ALA A 124 23.65 -34.52 8.29
CA ALA A 124 22.33 -34.49 8.93
C ALA A 124 22.05 -33.13 9.60
N ALA A 125 23.05 -32.56 10.28
CA ALA A 125 22.94 -31.23 10.88
C ALA A 125 22.79 -30.13 9.82
N GLY A 126 23.53 -30.24 8.70
CA GLY A 126 23.39 -29.33 7.58
C GLY A 126 21.97 -29.32 7.00
N VAL A 127 21.43 -30.51 6.69
CA VAL A 127 20.05 -30.65 6.18
C VAL A 127 19.03 -30.09 7.17
N LEU A 128 19.14 -30.44 8.46
CA LEU A 128 18.25 -29.91 9.49
C LEU A 128 18.29 -28.37 9.55
N LEU A 129 19.49 -27.78 9.50
CA LEU A 129 19.65 -26.32 9.50
C LEU A 129 19.03 -25.67 8.25
N ALA A 130 19.17 -26.29 7.08
CA ALA A 130 18.52 -25.79 5.86
C ALA A 130 16.99 -25.82 5.99
N LEU A 131 16.41 -26.89 6.53
CA LEU A 131 14.97 -27.01 6.73
C LEU A 131 14.46 -25.96 7.73
N LEU A 132 15.16 -25.77 8.85
CA LEU A 132 14.83 -24.72 9.83
C LEU A 132 14.97 -23.32 9.22
N GLY A 133 15.98 -23.09 8.38
CA GLY A 133 16.16 -21.84 7.67
C GLY A 133 15.03 -21.54 6.69
N VAL A 134 14.60 -22.53 5.91
CA VAL A 134 13.44 -22.41 5.01
C VAL A 134 12.16 -22.15 5.80
N ALA A 135 11.94 -22.87 6.91
CA ALA A 135 10.79 -22.65 7.77
C ALA A 135 10.78 -21.25 8.38
N ALA A 136 11.92 -20.79 8.92
CA ALA A 136 12.07 -19.46 9.48
C ALA A 136 11.89 -18.35 8.44
N ALA A 137 12.46 -18.51 7.24
CA ALA A 137 12.28 -17.59 6.12
C ALA A 137 10.80 -17.54 5.67
N GLY A 138 10.15 -18.70 5.55
CA GLY A 138 8.74 -18.80 5.16
C GLY A 138 7.81 -18.14 6.18
N LEU A 139 7.96 -18.51 7.46
CA LEU A 139 7.15 -17.93 8.54
C LEU A 139 7.43 -16.44 8.75
N GLY A 140 8.69 -16.01 8.66
CA GLY A 140 9.08 -14.60 8.73
C GLY A 140 8.51 -13.78 7.57
N GLY A 141 8.54 -14.33 6.35
CA GLY A 141 7.93 -13.72 5.17
C GLY A 141 6.42 -13.59 5.29
N LEU A 142 5.73 -14.65 5.75
CA LEU A 142 4.30 -14.61 6.02
C LEU A 142 3.93 -13.62 7.13
N GLY A 143 4.74 -13.55 8.20
CA GLY A 143 4.57 -12.57 9.27
C GLY A 143 4.72 -11.14 8.78
N LEU A 144 5.76 -10.86 7.98
CA LEU A 144 5.97 -9.55 7.37
C LEU A 144 4.84 -9.17 6.41
N LEU A 145 4.38 -10.11 5.58
CA LEU A 145 3.23 -9.92 4.71
C LEU A 145 1.95 -9.62 5.53
N GLY A 146 1.72 -10.36 6.62
CA GLY A 146 0.60 -10.11 7.53
C GLY A 146 0.64 -8.70 8.12
N ILE A 147 1.82 -8.24 8.56
CA ILE A 147 2.02 -6.86 9.03
C ILE A 147 1.68 -5.88 7.90
N MET A 148 2.21 -6.08 6.69
CA MET A 148 1.95 -5.20 5.55
C MET A 148 0.46 -5.13 5.16
N LEU A 149 -0.26 -6.26 5.20
CA LEU A 149 -1.67 -6.32 4.83
C LEU A 149 -2.61 -5.74 5.90
N PHE A 150 -2.34 -6.00 7.18
CA PHE A 150 -3.32 -5.75 8.24
C PHE A 150 -2.98 -4.56 9.14
N ARG A 151 -1.70 -4.29 9.40
CA ARG A 151 -1.29 -3.18 10.28
C ARG A 151 -1.65 -1.84 9.62
N LYS A 152 -2.16 -0.88 10.40
CA LYS A 152 -2.34 0.51 9.92
C LYS A 152 -0.98 1.20 9.80
N GLY A 153 -0.84 2.12 8.83
CA GLY A 153 0.32 3.01 8.77
C GLY A 153 0.45 3.87 10.01
N ASP A 154 1.68 4.26 10.34
CA ASP A 154 1.94 5.13 11.48
C ASP A 154 1.60 6.59 11.10
N PRO A 155 0.86 7.35 11.94
CA PRO A 155 0.48 8.72 11.61
C PRO A 155 1.68 9.67 11.61
N GLY A 156 1.54 10.79 10.93
CA GLY A 156 2.54 11.86 10.85
C GLY A 156 3.65 11.63 9.82
N GLU A 157 4.61 12.54 9.83
CA GLU A 157 5.81 12.50 8.98
C GLU A 157 6.76 11.39 9.44
N ASN A 158 7.49 10.79 8.51
CA ASN A 158 8.55 9.84 8.84
C ASN A 158 9.83 10.12 8.05
N ALA A 159 10.92 9.44 8.43
CA ALA A 159 12.26 9.67 7.85
C ALA A 159 12.38 9.30 6.36
N PHE A 160 11.43 8.54 5.81
CA PHE A 160 11.46 8.07 4.44
C PHE A 160 10.62 8.95 3.53
N ASP A 161 9.52 9.51 4.05
CA ASP A 161 8.55 10.33 3.32
C ASP A 161 7.88 11.38 4.23
N GLY A 162 7.84 12.64 3.76
CA GLY A 162 7.42 13.81 4.54
C GLY A 162 5.91 14.10 4.66
N GLU A 163 5.01 13.27 4.10
CA GLU A 163 3.55 13.45 4.25
C GLU A 163 2.84 12.11 4.53
N GLU A 164 1.67 12.15 5.17
CA GLU A 164 0.82 10.98 5.42
C GLU A 164 0.33 10.33 4.11
N PRO A 165 0.09 9.00 4.09
CA PRO A 165 -0.43 8.33 2.92
C PRO A 165 -1.86 8.80 2.67
N ASP A 166 -2.22 8.89 1.39
CA ASP A 166 -3.59 9.16 0.96
C ASP A 166 -4.50 7.96 1.30
N GLU A 167 -4.98 7.92 2.54
CA GLU A 167 -6.16 7.11 2.86
C GLU A 167 -7.32 7.75 2.10
N ARG A 168 -7.64 7.20 0.91
CA ARG A 168 -8.88 7.55 0.19
C ARG A 168 -10.01 7.66 1.22
N PRO A 169 -10.78 8.77 1.25
CA PRO A 169 -11.78 8.98 2.29
C PRO A 169 -12.67 7.76 2.39
N ARG A 170 -12.94 7.29 3.61
CA ARG A 170 -13.88 6.17 3.79
C ARG A 170 -15.19 6.54 3.09
N PRO A 171 -15.94 5.60 2.50
CA PRO A 171 -17.22 5.92 1.86
C PRO A 171 -18.17 6.74 2.75
N GLN A 172 -18.05 6.60 4.07
CA GLN A 172 -18.76 7.43 5.06
C GLN A 172 -18.24 8.86 5.18
N GLU A 173 -16.93 9.09 5.10
CA GLU A 173 -16.33 10.43 5.07
C GLU A 173 -16.57 11.11 3.72
N ALA A 174 -16.52 10.35 2.62
CA ALA A 174 -16.91 10.84 1.29
C ALA A 174 -18.40 11.18 1.23
N ALA A 175 -19.27 10.34 1.81
CA ALA A 175 -20.69 10.64 1.92
C ALA A 175 -20.95 11.84 2.84
N ALA A 176 -20.17 11.98 3.93
CA ALA A 176 -20.26 13.12 4.84
C ALA A 176 -19.81 14.42 4.17
N SER A 177 -18.71 14.42 3.41
CA SER A 177 -18.23 15.59 2.68
C SER A 177 -19.22 16.03 1.60
N VAL A 178 -19.78 15.08 0.85
CA VAL A 178 -20.86 15.35 -0.12
C VAL A 178 -22.09 15.92 0.58
N ARG A 179 -22.42 15.44 1.79
CA ARG A 179 -23.56 15.95 2.57
C ARG A 179 -23.32 17.35 3.12
N VAL A 180 -22.09 17.68 3.52
CA VAL A 180 -21.70 19.02 3.96
C VAL A 180 -21.74 19.98 2.77
N GLU A 181 -21.16 19.60 1.64
CA GLU A 181 -21.14 20.39 0.40
C GLU A 181 -22.56 20.62 -0.17
N ALA A 182 -23.42 19.59 -0.13
CA ALA A 182 -24.84 19.71 -0.48
C ALA A 182 -25.60 20.63 0.48
N ARG A 183 -25.25 20.65 1.77
CA ARG A 183 -25.89 21.53 2.76
C ARG A 183 -25.42 22.98 2.62
N GLU A 184 -24.15 23.21 2.31
CA GLU A 184 -23.59 24.54 2.05
C GLU A 184 -24.14 25.15 0.76
N THR A 185 -24.36 24.35 -0.29
CA THR A 185 -24.96 24.81 -1.55
C THR A 185 -26.48 25.03 -1.42
N ALA A 186 -27.18 24.23 -0.61
CA ALA A 186 -28.61 24.40 -0.36
C ALA A 186 -28.95 25.56 0.59
N ALA A 187 -28.05 25.92 1.51
CA ALA A 187 -28.25 27.00 2.48
C ALA A 187 -28.57 28.39 1.86
N PRO A 188 -27.83 28.90 0.85
CA PRO A 188 -28.14 30.19 0.23
C PRO A 188 -29.44 30.15 -0.58
N ALA A 189 -29.77 29.03 -1.23
CA ALA A 189 -31.03 28.87 -1.94
C ALA A 189 -32.24 28.88 -0.98
N ALA A 190 -32.14 28.18 0.15
CA ALA A 190 -33.17 28.19 1.18
C ALA A 190 -33.35 29.57 1.82
N GLN A 191 -32.26 30.31 2.06
CA GLN A 191 -32.33 31.69 2.56
C GLN A 191 -32.92 32.67 1.55
N ALA A 192 -32.66 32.49 0.25
CA ALA A 192 -33.26 33.31 -0.81
C ALA A 192 -34.78 33.09 -0.91
N VAL A 193 -35.23 31.83 -0.85
CA VAL A 193 -36.67 31.49 -0.84
C VAL A 193 -37.34 32.03 0.42
N ALA A 194 -36.71 31.91 1.59
CA ALA A 194 -37.24 32.47 2.84
C ALA A 194 -37.35 34.00 2.81
N ARG A 195 -36.38 34.71 2.18
CA ARG A 195 -36.47 36.16 1.96
C ARG A 195 -37.57 36.55 0.98
N ALA A 196 -37.77 35.77 -0.08
CA ALA A 196 -38.82 36.02 -1.06
C ALA A 196 -40.24 35.76 -0.50
N ALA A 197 -40.37 34.77 0.40
CA ALA A 197 -41.63 34.44 1.06
C ALA A 197 -41.92 35.30 2.31
N ALA A 198 -40.96 36.10 2.78
CA ALA A 198 -41.18 36.99 3.91
C ALA A 198 -42.23 38.06 3.50
N PRO A 199 -43.35 38.17 4.21
CA PRO A 199 -44.37 39.16 3.90
C PRO A 199 -43.73 40.55 3.94
N LYS A 200 -43.90 41.34 2.88
CA LYS A 200 -43.52 42.76 2.87
C LYS A 200 -44.19 43.40 4.08
N ARG A 201 -43.41 43.71 5.12
CA ARG A 201 -43.89 44.53 6.23
C ARG A 201 -44.31 45.86 5.64
N VAL A 202 -45.62 46.05 5.48
CA VAL A 202 -46.20 47.34 5.14
C VAL A 202 -46.00 48.19 6.41
N GLY A 203 -45.03 49.09 6.35
CA GLY A 203 -44.66 49.95 7.45
C GLY A 203 -45.79 50.91 7.78
N VAL A 204 -46.52 50.62 8.87
CA VAL A 204 -47.38 51.61 9.53
C VAL A 204 -47.29 51.53 11.07
N ALA A 205 -46.61 50.54 11.67
CA ALA A 205 -46.67 50.35 13.13
C ALA A 205 -45.32 50.26 13.90
N ASP A 206 -44.16 50.26 13.25
CA ASP A 206 -42.87 50.07 13.95
C ASP A 206 -42.19 51.39 14.40
N GLU A 207 -42.80 52.57 14.15
CA GLU A 207 -42.23 53.86 14.58
C GLU A 207 -42.46 54.16 16.08
N ILE A 208 -43.33 53.42 16.77
CA ILE A 208 -43.64 53.67 18.20
C ILE A 208 -42.83 52.77 19.16
N LEU A 209 -42.23 51.67 18.69
CA LEU A 209 -41.56 50.69 19.56
C LEU A 209 -40.02 50.69 19.50
N LEU A 210 -39.40 51.78 19.00
CA LEU A 210 -37.94 51.93 18.95
C LEU A 210 -37.37 52.95 19.95
N MET A 211 -38.20 53.54 20.81
CA MET A 211 -37.77 54.64 21.68
C MET A 211 -37.32 54.25 23.11
N THR A 212 -37.40 52.97 23.54
CA THR A 212 -37.17 52.64 24.96
C THR A 212 -36.40 51.35 25.29
N TYR A 213 -35.54 50.82 24.41
CA TYR A 213 -34.64 49.72 24.82
C TYR A 213 -33.17 50.00 24.55
N ARG A 214 -32.46 50.40 25.61
CA ARG A 214 -31.00 50.51 25.68
C ARG A 214 -30.48 49.22 26.32
N PRO A 215 -29.90 48.27 25.56
CA PRO A 215 -29.31 47.09 26.17
C PRO A 215 -28.10 47.49 27.02
N PRO A 216 -27.91 46.88 28.20
CA PRO A 216 -26.76 47.14 29.04
C PRO A 216 -25.48 46.66 28.33
N GLN A 217 -24.50 47.56 28.28
CA GLN A 217 -23.12 47.20 28.06
C GLN A 217 -22.61 46.38 29.26
N ASP A 218 -21.57 45.59 29.01
CA ASP A 218 -20.87 44.69 29.94
C ASP A 218 -21.36 43.23 29.88
N ARG A 219 -20.50 42.22 29.72
CA ARG A 219 -19.20 42.08 30.38
C ARG A 219 -18.29 41.18 29.54
N ARG A 220 -17.08 41.66 29.25
CA ARG A 220 -15.96 40.83 28.77
C ARG A 220 -15.66 39.77 29.84
N ALA A 221 -15.81 38.49 29.50
CA ALA A 221 -15.27 37.38 30.29
C ALA A 221 -14.12 36.75 29.50
N THR A 222 -12.92 37.22 29.80
CA THR A 222 -11.65 36.53 29.55
C THR A 222 -11.58 35.27 30.42
N PHE A 223 -11.58 34.10 29.79
CA PHE A 223 -11.12 32.82 30.37
C PHE A 223 -10.50 32.08 29.18
N GLY A 224 -9.27 31.58 29.16
CA GLY A 224 -8.31 31.27 30.20
C GLY A 224 -7.59 30.02 29.69
N ARG A 225 -6.40 30.19 29.08
CA ARG A 225 -5.53 29.08 28.64
C ARG A 225 -5.18 28.21 29.85
N ARG A 226 -5.34 26.89 29.72
CA ARG A 226 -4.57 25.92 30.50
C ARG A 226 -3.87 24.94 29.54
N THR A 227 -2.56 25.05 29.57
CA THR A 227 -1.55 24.08 29.15
C THR A 227 -1.48 22.92 30.15
N ALA A 228 -1.36 21.70 29.65
CA ALA A 228 -0.82 20.51 30.33
C ALA A 228 -0.73 19.40 29.26
N ALA A 229 0.25 18.51 29.22
CA ALA A 229 1.59 18.37 29.80
C ALA A 229 2.29 17.32 28.92
#